data_AF-A0A2V9CVU8-F1
#
_entry.id   AF-A0A2V9CVU8-F1
#
_cell.length_a   1.000
_cell.length_b   1.000
_cell.length_c   1.000
_cell.angle_alpha   90.00
_cell.angle_beta   90.00
_cell.angle_gamma   90.00
#
_symmetry.space_group_name_H-M   'P 1'
#
loop_
_entity.id
_entity.type
_entity.pdbx_description
1 polymer ?
#
loop_
_entity_poly.entity_id
_entity_poly.type
_entity_poly.pdbx_seq_one_letter_code
_entity_poly.pdbx_strand_id
1 'polypeptide(L)'
;MLLAIAGLLFGFPVFSTHTVPSVTKASEPPAVSRAAEEAAIPSTESAASSMELRSAEALSADADVASVSFAPGRLVAEPLAPVNSAPAAPAAEPASLVAIEPAPIVPAYKPPIRAVSDQRQHREWLVLSLAAHSAAGFDAWSTRRVISSMPQAQEMNQLLRPFAGNASMYAAVQVAPTILDFVSRRMMTSRHAWVRHTWWLPQAVSAAVSLGSGVHNLGVYNSR
;
A
#
# COMPACT_ATOMS: atom_id res chain seq x y z
N MET A 1 -0.66 -13.77 -10.68
CA MET A 1 -2.00 -13.40 -10.17
C MET A 1 -2.01 -12.16 -9.27
N LEU A 2 -0.96 -11.85 -8.49
CA LEU A 2 -0.89 -10.63 -7.68
C LEU A 2 -0.93 -9.30 -8.47
N LEU A 3 -0.53 -9.30 -9.75
CA LEU A 3 -0.66 -8.15 -10.65
C LEU A 3 -2.12 -7.83 -11.06
N ALA A 4 -3.05 -8.78 -10.94
CA ALA A 4 -4.47 -8.56 -11.28
C ALA A 4 -5.28 -7.94 -10.13
N ILE A 5 -4.83 -8.09 -8.88
CA ILE A 5 -5.53 -7.56 -7.70
C ILE A 5 -5.23 -6.07 -7.49
N ALA A 6 -4.03 -5.61 -7.85
CA ALA A 6 -3.71 -4.17 -7.86
C ALA A 6 -4.58 -3.38 -8.85
N GLY A 7 -4.99 -3.98 -9.97
CA GLY A 7 -5.89 -3.35 -10.95
C GLY A 7 -7.35 -3.23 -10.48
N LEU A 8 -7.77 -4.01 -9.48
CA LEU A 8 -9.15 -4.02 -8.97
C LEU A 8 -9.39 -3.01 -7.83
N LEU A 9 -8.33 -2.63 -7.11
CA LEU A 9 -8.40 -1.59 -6.06
C LEU A 9 -8.12 -0.18 -6.62
N PHE A 10 -7.49 -0.08 -7.79
CA PHE A 10 -7.30 1.16 -8.53
C PHE A 10 -8.11 1.13 -9.82
N GLY A 11 -9.44 1.11 -9.67
CA GLY A 11 -10.39 1.33 -10.76
C GLY A 11 -10.22 2.73 -11.35
N PHE A 12 -9.15 2.94 -12.09
CA PHE A 12 -9.03 4.09 -12.99
C PHE A 12 -10.12 3.89 -14.06
N PRO A 13 -10.98 4.90 -14.30
CA PRO A 13 -11.88 4.83 -15.44
C PRO A 13 -11.02 4.60 -16.68
N VAL A 14 -11.26 3.47 -17.35
CA VAL A 14 -10.68 3.18 -18.67
C VAL A 14 -10.97 4.41 -19.53
N PHE A 15 -9.89 5.04 -19.96
CA PHE A 15 -9.90 6.29 -20.70
C PHE A 15 -11.02 6.29 -21.75
N SER A 16 -12.00 7.18 -21.58
CA SER A 16 -12.78 7.63 -22.72
C SER A 16 -11.78 8.25 -23.69
N THR A 17 -11.66 7.65 -24.87
CA THR A 17 -10.94 8.22 -25.99
C THR A 17 -11.62 9.54 -26.35
N HIS A 18 -11.15 10.64 -25.77
CA HIS A 18 -11.46 11.95 -26.30
C HIS A 18 -10.83 12.02 -27.68
N THR A 19 -11.68 11.82 -28.69
CA THR A 19 -11.41 12.11 -30.09
C THR A 19 -10.91 13.54 -30.15
N VAL A 20 -9.60 13.70 -30.36
CA VAL A 20 -8.99 14.98 -30.69
C VAL A 20 -9.65 15.42 -32.00
N PRO A 21 -10.36 16.57 -32.05
CA PRO A 21 -10.84 17.07 -33.31
C PRO A 21 -9.64 17.36 -34.19
N SER A 22 -9.48 16.59 -35.26
CA SER A 22 -8.56 16.88 -36.34
C SER A 22 -8.94 18.23 -36.92
N VAL A 23 -8.17 19.28 -36.59
CA VAL A 23 -8.25 20.56 -37.29
C VAL A 23 -7.84 20.29 -38.74
N THR A 24 -8.85 20.18 -39.60
CA THR A 24 -8.70 20.10 -41.04
C THR A 24 -8.08 21.41 -41.51
N LYS A 25 -6.79 21.37 -41.83
CA LYS A 25 -6.08 22.47 -42.46
C LYS A 25 -6.59 22.58 -43.91
N ALA A 26 -7.61 23.40 -44.11
CA ALA A 26 -8.04 23.83 -45.43
C ALA A 26 -6.92 24.67 -46.06
N SER A 27 -6.36 24.16 -47.15
CA SER A 27 -5.49 24.87 -48.06
C SER A 27 -6.34 25.75 -48.95
N GLU A 28 -6.24 27.07 -48.80
CA GLU A 28 -6.69 28.02 -49.82
C GLU A 28 -5.78 29.25 -49.82
N PRO A 29 -5.08 29.53 -50.94
CA PRO A 29 -4.62 30.86 -51.32
C PRO A 29 -5.46 31.41 -52.51
N PRO A 30 -5.36 32.68 -52.94
CA PRO A 30 -4.69 33.86 -52.36
C PRO A 30 -5.58 35.15 -52.37
N ALA A 31 -4.99 36.24 -51.88
CA ALA A 31 -5.15 37.64 -52.36
C ALA A 31 -6.15 38.61 -51.67
N VAL A 32 -5.52 39.60 -50.99
CA VAL A 32 -5.70 41.06 -51.14
C VAL A 32 -6.91 41.76 -50.50
N SER A 33 -6.58 42.87 -49.81
CA SER A 33 -7.41 43.95 -49.24
C SER A 33 -7.90 43.71 -47.81
N ARG A 34 -8.08 44.68 -46.90
CA ARG A 34 -7.70 46.09 -46.71
C ARG A 34 -8.46 46.52 -45.44
N ALA A 35 -7.75 47.10 -44.47
CA ALA A 35 -8.19 48.10 -43.47
C ALA A 35 -9.45 47.89 -42.60
N ALA A 36 -9.26 48.19 -41.29
CA ALA A 36 -10.23 48.67 -40.30
C ALA A 36 -11.39 47.69 -39.96
N GLU A 37 -12.00 47.62 -38.80
CA GLU A 37 -12.02 48.37 -37.55
C GLU A 37 -12.74 47.44 -36.55
N GLU A 38 -12.64 47.75 -35.26
CA GLU A 38 -13.76 47.61 -34.32
C GLU A 38 -14.17 46.22 -33.77
N ALA A 39 -13.86 46.07 -32.48
CA ALA A 39 -14.70 45.53 -31.40
C ALA A 39 -15.57 44.29 -31.64
N ALA A 40 -15.28 43.20 -30.92
CA ALA A 40 -16.27 42.47 -30.14
C ALA A 40 -15.59 41.41 -29.25
N ILE A 41 -15.58 41.68 -27.94
CA ILE A 41 -15.48 40.66 -26.90
C ILE A 41 -16.87 40.02 -26.79
N PRO A 42 -16.99 38.69 -26.69
CA PRO A 42 -18.06 38.10 -25.91
C PRO A 42 -17.49 37.34 -24.71
N SER A 43 -17.71 37.95 -23.55
CA SER A 43 -17.81 37.28 -22.26
C SER A 43 -19.12 36.49 -22.24
N THR A 44 -19.09 35.23 -21.82
CA THR A 44 -20.27 34.48 -21.36
C THR A 44 -19.75 33.41 -20.38
N GLU A 45 -19.74 33.74 -19.08
CA GLU A 45 -20.68 33.21 -18.07
C GLU A 45 -20.71 31.68 -18.03
N SER A 46 -20.05 31.05 -17.06
CA SER A 46 -20.56 30.85 -15.69
C SER A 46 -21.86 30.04 -15.65
N ALA A 47 -21.70 28.73 -15.44
CA ALA A 47 -22.70 27.90 -14.79
C ALA A 47 -21.98 26.96 -13.82
N ALA A 48 -21.82 27.45 -12.59
CA ALA A 48 -21.59 26.62 -11.42
C ALA A 48 -22.95 26.06 -10.95
N SER A 49 -23.09 24.73 -10.88
CA SER A 49 -24.10 24.00 -10.10
C SER A 49 -23.97 22.51 -10.43
N SER A 50 -24.01 21.55 -9.52
CA SER A 50 -24.31 21.57 -8.10
C SER A 50 -23.66 20.35 -7.46
N MET A 51 -23.16 20.58 -6.27
CA MET A 51 -22.66 19.60 -5.31
C MET A 51 -23.90 18.90 -4.72
N GLU A 52 -24.09 17.60 -5.00
CA GLU A 52 -24.96 16.76 -4.18
C GLU A 52 -24.10 15.70 -3.49
N LEU A 53 -23.57 16.12 -2.33
CA LEU A 53 -23.17 15.24 -1.25
C LEU A 53 -24.43 14.61 -0.67
N ARG A 54 -24.61 13.30 -0.85
CA ARG A 54 -25.48 12.49 -0.01
C ARG A 54 -24.72 11.26 0.50
N SER A 55 -24.44 11.35 1.81
CA SER A 55 -24.51 10.28 2.80
C SER A 55 -23.99 8.90 2.42
N ALA A 56 -22.74 8.64 2.79
CA ALA A 56 -22.35 7.32 3.27
C ALA A 56 -22.39 7.36 4.80
N GLU A 57 -23.58 7.07 5.33
CA GLU A 57 -23.83 6.89 6.76
C GLU A 57 -23.46 5.45 7.16
N ALA A 58 -22.69 5.35 8.23
CA ALA A 58 -22.58 4.23 9.16
C ALA A 58 -22.39 2.81 8.59
N LEU A 59 -21.13 2.42 8.41
CA LEU A 59 -20.69 1.06 8.69
C LEU A 59 -19.84 1.07 9.97
N SER A 60 -20.56 0.95 11.07
CA SER A 60 -20.02 0.59 12.38
C SER A 60 -19.49 -0.83 12.27
N ALA A 61 -18.18 -0.97 12.05
CA ALA A 61 -17.50 -2.25 12.19
C ALA A 61 -17.19 -2.43 13.67
N ASP A 62 -18.03 -3.25 14.28
CA ASP A 62 -17.83 -3.91 15.57
C ASP A 62 -16.48 -4.64 15.55
N ALA A 63 -15.44 -3.96 16.03
CA ALA A 63 -14.16 -4.59 16.33
C ALA A 63 -14.26 -5.11 17.76
N ASP A 64 -14.78 -6.32 17.88
CA ASP A 64 -14.69 -7.16 19.07
C ASP A 64 -13.21 -7.43 19.34
N VAL A 65 -12.56 -6.50 20.05
CA VAL A 65 -11.18 -6.63 20.52
C VAL A 65 -11.21 -7.63 21.68
N ALA A 66 -11.07 -8.91 21.35
CA ALA A 66 -10.75 -9.94 22.32
C ALA A 66 -9.47 -9.53 23.07
N SER A 67 -9.66 -9.08 24.31
CA SER A 67 -8.60 -8.75 25.24
C SER A 67 -7.88 -10.03 25.64
N VAL A 68 -6.76 -10.33 24.96
CA VAL A 68 -5.85 -11.38 25.40
C VAL A 68 -5.05 -10.84 26.59
N SER A 69 -5.57 -11.09 27.79
CA SER A 69 -4.83 -10.92 29.04
C SER A 69 -3.67 -11.92 29.09
N PHE A 70 -2.44 -11.41 29.02
CA PHE A 70 -1.23 -12.18 29.31
C PHE A 70 -0.99 -12.16 30.83
N ALA A 71 -1.20 -13.29 31.49
CA ALA A 71 -0.68 -13.52 32.83
C ALA A 71 0.79 -13.99 32.75
N PRO A 72 1.76 -13.24 33.28
CA PRO A 72 3.16 -13.65 33.29
C PRO A 72 3.41 -14.57 34.50
N GLY A 73 3.99 -15.76 34.27
CA GLY A 73 4.64 -16.52 35.34
C GLY A 73 4.16 -17.96 35.60
N ARG A 74 4.10 -18.82 34.58
CA ARG A 74 4.09 -20.28 34.84
C ARG A 74 4.83 -21.06 33.76
N LEU A 75 6.11 -21.30 34.03
CA LEU A 75 6.88 -22.37 33.40
C LEU A 75 6.91 -23.55 34.39
N VAL A 76 6.90 -24.76 33.83
CA VAL A 76 7.01 -26.09 34.49
C VAL A 76 5.67 -26.76 34.79
N ALA A 77 5.34 -27.77 33.97
CA ALA A 77 4.46 -28.86 34.35
C ALA A 77 5.29 -29.83 35.20
N GLU A 78 4.97 -29.91 36.49
CA GLU A 78 5.51 -30.89 37.43
C GLU A 78 4.80 -32.24 37.20
N PRO A 79 5.52 -33.34 36.92
CA PRO A 79 4.93 -34.67 36.85
C PRO A 79 4.53 -35.12 38.26
N LEU A 80 3.22 -35.32 38.47
CA LEU A 80 2.71 -35.96 39.69
C LEU A 80 3.24 -37.39 39.76
N ALA A 81 4.19 -37.65 40.65
CA ALA A 81 4.53 -38.99 41.08
C ALA A 81 3.37 -39.55 41.94
N PRO A 82 2.92 -40.79 41.72
CA PRO A 82 2.01 -41.44 42.65
C PRO A 82 2.76 -41.84 43.93
N VAL A 83 2.23 -41.36 45.07
CA VAL A 83 2.66 -41.72 46.42
C VAL A 83 2.32 -43.18 46.67
N ASN A 84 3.35 -43.98 46.91
CA ASN A 84 3.25 -45.39 47.26
C ASN A 84 3.45 -45.54 48.77
N SER A 85 2.40 -45.95 49.49
CA SER A 85 2.48 -46.54 50.83
C SER A 85 1.38 -47.62 50.95
N ALA A 86 1.83 -48.87 51.17
CA ALA A 86 1.06 -50.12 51.33
C ALA A 86 0.24 -50.15 52.67
N PRO A 87 -0.62 -51.15 53.02
CA PRO A 87 -0.39 -52.61 52.92
C PRO A 87 -1.58 -53.58 52.64
N ALA A 88 -1.21 -54.80 52.17
CA ALA A 88 -1.78 -56.15 52.39
C ALA A 88 -3.23 -56.58 52.01
N ALA A 89 -3.32 -57.33 50.89
CA ALA A 89 -4.02 -58.63 50.57
C ALA A 89 -5.55 -58.86 50.86
N PRO A 90 -6.26 -59.82 50.20
CA PRO A 90 -5.84 -60.84 49.20
C PRO A 90 -6.69 -60.95 47.89
N ALA A 91 -6.09 -61.62 46.90
CA ALA A 91 -6.66 -62.48 45.84
C ALA A 91 -7.94 -62.06 45.07
N ALA A 92 -7.76 -61.59 43.82
CA ALA A 92 -8.69 -61.81 42.71
C ALA A 92 -7.97 -61.69 41.35
N GLU A 93 -8.02 -62.80 40.60
CA GLU A 93 -7.91 -63.04 39.15
C GLU A 93 -6.89 -62.29 38.25
N PRO A 94 -6.18 -63.01 37.35
CA PRO A 94 -5.28 -62.41 36.37
C PRO A 94 -6.08 -61.70 35.26
N ALA A 95 -6.37 -60.41 35.45
CA ALA A 95 -6.82 -59.55 34.38
C ALA A 95 -5.70 -59.43 33.32
N SER A 96 -6.01 -59.86 32.10
CA SER A 96 -5.10 -59.83 30.96
C SER A 96 -4.52 -58.43 30.75
N LEU A 97 -3.19 -58.35 30.72
CA LEU A 97 -2.44 -57.16 30.32
C LEU A 97 -2.79 -56.83 28.87
N VAL A 98 -3.76 -55.93 28.67
CA VAL A 98 -3.97 -55.27 27.39
C VAL A 98 -2.71 -54.47 27.12
N ALA A 99 -1.87 -54.97 26.20
CA ALA A 99 -0.71 -54.27 25.70
C ALA A 99 -1.20 -52.94 25.12
N ILE A 100 -0.96 -51.85 25.86
CA ILE A 100 -1.15 -50.49 25.38
C ILE A 100 -0.13 -50.32 24.27
N GLU A 101 -0.58 -50.47 23.02
CA GLU A 101 0.21 -50.20 21.84
C GLU A 101 0.72 -48.75 21.94
N PRO A 102 2.04 -48.52 21.98
CA PRO A 102 2.58 -47.18 22.14
C PRO A 102 2.14 -46.35 20.93
N ALA A 103 1.26 -45.39 21.17
CA ALA A 103 0.81 -44.46 20.15
C ALA A 103 2.03 -43.89 19.42
N PRO A 104 2.04 -43.87 18.07
CA PRO A 104 3.18 -43.42 17.30
C PRO A 104 3.53 -42.00 17.72
N ILE A 105 4.74 -41.84 18.27
CA ILE A 105 5.31 -40.54 18.62
C ILE A 105 5.51 -39.79 17.31
N VAL A 106 4.50 -39.02 16.90
CA VAL A 106 4.62 -38.12 15.76
C VAL A 106 5.66 -37.06 16.15
N PRO A 107 6.82 -36.98 15.49
CA PRO A 107 7.80 -35.97 15.80
C PRO A 107 7.15 -34.61 15.60
N ALA A 108 7.01 -33.84 16.69
CA ALA A 108 6.53 -32.48 16.64
C ALA A 108 7.49 -31.66 15.77
N TYR A 109 7.11 -31.45 14.50
CA TYR A 109 7.88 -30.67 13.56
C TYR A 109 7.94 -29.23 14.05
N LYS A 110 9.03 -28.88 14.73
CA LYS A 110 9.34 -27.48 15.03
C LYS A 110 9.89 -26.89 13.73
N PRO A 111 9.20 -25.94 13.08
CA PRO A 111 9.75 -25.29 11.92
C PRO A 111 11.10 -24.69 12.32
N PRO A 112 12.12 -24.77 11.45
CA PRO A 112 13.40 -24.15 11.74
C PRO A 112 13.15 -22.67 12.04
N ILE A 113 13.72 -22.16 13.14
CA ILE A 113 13.50 -20.79 13.66
C ILE A 113 13.63 -19.73 12.55
N ARG A 114 14.47 -20.01 11.55
CA ARG A 114 14.73 -19.18 10.37
C ARG A 114 13.53 -19.03 9.41
N ALA A 115 12.69 -20.05 9.26
CA ALA A 115 11.53 -19.98 8.37
C ALA A 115 10.46 -18.99 8.90
N VAL A 116 10.32 -18.89 10.22
CA VAL A 116 9.37 -17.97 10.86
C VAL A 116 9.83 -16.52 10.74
N SER A 117 11.13 -16.24 10.86
CA SER A 117 11.67 -14.89 10.67
C SER A 117 11.50 -14.39 9.24
N ASP A 118 11.72 -15.25 8.25
CA ASP A 118 11.61 -14.88 6.84
C ASP A 118 10.15 -14.51 6.48
N GLN A 119 9.16 -15.22 7.04
CA GLN A 119 7.75 -14.91 6.80
C GLN A 119 7.35 -13.56 7.42
N ARG A 120 7.85 -13.23 8.62
CA ARG A 120 7.59 -11.93 9.26
C ARG A 120 8.22 -10.79 8.46
N GLN A 121 9.49 -10.94 8.08
CA GLN A 121 10.18 -9.95 7.24
C GLN A 121 9.45 -9.73 5.92
N HIS A 122 8.97 -10.79 5.26
CA HIS A 122 8.21 -10.66 4.03
C HIS A 122 6.90 -9.87 4.21
N ARG A 123 6.19 -10.06 5.33
CA ARG A 123 4.99 -9.27 5.66
C ARG A 123 5.33 -7.80 5.91
N GLU A 124 6.38 -7.53 6.67
CA GLU A 124 6.85 -6.17 6.93
C GLU A 124 7.25 -5.45 5.64
N TRP A 125 7.96 -6.14 4.75
CA TRP A 125 8.29 -5.63 3.41
C TRP A 125 7.05 -5.30 2.59
N LEU A 126 6.05 -6.18 2.55
CA LEU A 126 4.81 -5.90 1.82
C LEU A 126 4.06 -4.69 2.37
N VAL A 127 4.01 -4.54 3.70
CA VAL A 127 3.37 -3.39 4.35
C VAL A 127 4.12 -2.10 4.01
N LEU A 128 5.45 -2.11 4.06
CA LEU A 128 6.27 -0.94 3.72
C LEU A 128 6.19 -0.58 2.23
N SER A 129 6.20 -1.58 1.34
CA SER A 129 5.95 -1.39 -0.09
C SER A 129 4.61 -0.69 -0.31
N LEU A 130 3.53 -1.23 0.26
CA LEU A 130 2.19 -0.66 0.11
C LEU A 130 2.13 0.78 0.63
N ALA A 131 2.76 1.05 1.79
CA ALA A 131 2.84 2.40 2.35
C ALA A 131 3.61 3.35 1.43
N ALA A 132 4.77 2.95 0.90
CA ALA A 132 5.58 3.77 0.00
C ALA A 132 4.86 4.08 -1.33
N HIS A 133 4.23 3.08 -1.93
CA HIS A 133 3.43 3.25 -3.14
C HIS A 133 2.20 4.14 -2.92
N SER A 134 1.54 4.02 -1.77
CA SER A 134 0.40 4.87 -1.41
C SER A 134 0.83 6.32 -1.16
N ALA A 135 1.95 6.52 -0.47
CA ALA A 135 2.55 7.84 -0.25
C ALA A 135 2.95 8.52 -1.57
N ALA A 136 3.58 7.78 -2.48
CA ALA A 136 3.93 8.28 -3.81
C ALA A 136 2.68 8.61 -4.65
N GLY A 137 1.65 7.78 -4.59
CA GLY A 137 0.36 8.06 -5.23
C GLY A 137 -0.32 9.32 -4.68
N PHE A 138 -0.27 9.52 -3.36
CA PHE A 138 -0.78 10.70 -2.67
C PHE A 138 -0.02 11.98 -3.06
N ASP A 139 1.31 11.91 -3.13
CA ASP A 139 2.16 13.00 -3.63
C ASP A 139 1.82 13.38 -5.08
N ALA A 140 1.69 12.39 -5.97
CA ALA A 140 1.30 12.63 -7.36
C ALA A 140 -0.10 13.25 -7.47
N TRP A 141 -1.06 12.75 -6.68
CA TRP A 141 -2.43 13.27 -6.67
C TRP A 141 -2.50 14.71 -6.16
N SER A 142 -1.80 15.02 -5.06
CA SER A 142 -1.77 16.37 -4.48
C SER A 142 -1.05 17.37 -5.40
N THR A 143 0.03 16.94 -6.06
CA THR A 143 0.72 17.75 -7.09
C THR A 143 -0.22 18.06 -8.26
N ARG A 144 -0.95 17.05 -8.76
CA ARG A 144 -1.93 17.26 -9.83
C ARG A 144 -3.04 18.23 -9.41
N ARG A 145 -3.53 18.13 -8.18
CA ARG A 145 -4.51 19.07 -7.60
C ARG A 145 -4.00 20.50 -7.65
N VAL A 146 -2.76 20.74 -7.19
CA VAL A 146 -2.10 22.04 -7.26
C VAL A 146 -2.00 22.52 -8.71
N ILE A 147 -1.39 21.75 -9.61
CA ILE A 147 -1.20 22.17 -11.01
C ILE A 147 -2.53 22.47 -11.70
N SER A 148 -3.57 21.67 -11.44
CA SER A 148 -4.89 21.88 -12.04
C SER A 148 -5.65 23.11 -11.51
N SER A 149 -5.38 23.54 -10.29
CA SER A 149 -6.08 24.69 -9.67
C SER A 149 -5.35 26.02 -9.88
N MET A 150 -4.07 26.00 -10.23
CA MET A 150 -3.26 27.20 -10.42
C MET A 150 -2.90 27.39 -11.90
N PRO A 151 -3.38 28.45 -12.57
CA PRO A 151 -2.99 28.75 -13.96
C PRO A 151 -1.47 28.94 -14.16
N GLN A 152 -0.75 29.28 -13.07
CA GLN A 152 0.69 29.53 -13.08
C GLN A 152 1.52 28.46 -12.35
N ALA A 153 0.92 27.42 -11.75
CA ALA A 153 1.74 26.38 -11.15
C ALA A 153 2.39 25.53 -12.24
N GLN A 154 3.71 25.40 -12.16
CA GLN A 154 4.48 24.53 -13.01
C GLN A 154 5.19 23.49 -12.16
N GLU A 155 5.27 22.28 -12.68
CA GLU A 155 6.08 21.22 -12.10
C GLU A 155 7.55 21.66 -12.08
N MET A 156 8.10 21.88 -10.88
CA MET A 156 9.49 22.31 -10.72
C MET A 156 10.49 21.19 -11.05
N ASN A 157 10.05 19.93 -10.95
CA ASN A 157 10.88 18.80 -11.30
C ASN A 157 10.94 18.62 -12.83
N GLN A 158 12.09 18.93 -13.43
CA GLN A 158 12.30 18.81 -14.87
C GLN A 158 12.02 17.39 -15.41
N LEU A 159 12.25 16.34 -14.61
CA LEU A 159 11.99 14.96 -15.01
C LEU A 159 10.50 14.62 -15.04
N LEU A 160 9.69 15.28 -14.21
CA LEU A 160 8.23 15.05 -14.14
C LEU A 160 7.45 16.04 -15.01
N ARG A 161 8.05 17.18 -15.37
CA ARG A 161 7.47 18.19 -16.25
C ARG A 161 6.83 17.65 -17.54
N PRO A 162 7.41 16.69 -18.30
CA PRO A 162 6.74 16.16 -19.49
C PRO A 162 5.45 15.37 -19.18
N PHE A 163 5.26 14.96 -17.93
CA PHE A 163 4.12 14.16 -17.50
C PHE A 163 3.08 14.97 -16.70
N ALA A 164 3.39 16.19 -16.28
CA ALA A 164 2.56 17.02 -15.38
C ALA A 164 1.12 17.26 -15.89
N GLY A 165 0.90 17.22 -17.21
CA GLY A 165 -0.42 17.39 -17.83
C GLY A 165 -1.17 16.09 -18.16
N ASN A 166 -0.60 14.91 -17.90
CA ASN A 166 -1.14 13.63 -18.36
C ASN A 166 -1.20 12.58 -17.22
N ALA A 167 -2.06 11.59 -17.35
CA ALA A 167 -2.20 10.47 -16.42
C ALA A 167 -0.91 9.62 -16.30
N SER A 168 0.03 9.76 -17.23
CA SER A 168 1.36 9.14 -17.17
C SER A 168 2.17 9.58 -15.94
N MET A 169 1.85 10.70 -15.30
CA MET A 169 2.49 11.14 -14.06
C MET A 169 2.40 10.05 -12.97
N TYR A 170 1.25 9.38 -12.84
CA TYR A 170 1.09 8.31 -11.85
C TYR A 170 2.01 7.13 -12.15
N ALA A 171 2.18 6.75 -13.42
CA ALA A 171 3.11 5.69 -13.79
C ALA A 171 4.56 6.08 -13.50
N ALA A 172 4.95 7.32 -13.84
CA ALA A 172 6.30 7.82 -13.60
C ALA A 172 6.65 7.85 -12.10
N VAL A 173 5.71 8.27 -11.25
CA VAL A 173 5.93 8.36 -9.80
C VAL A 173 6.08 6.97 -9.16
N GLN A 174 5.49 5.91 -9.73
CA GLN A 174 5.66 4.55 -9.20
C GLN A 174 7.04 3.93 -9.51
N VAL A 175 7.83 4.50 -10.42
CA VAL A 175 9.15 3.98 -10.77
C VAL A 175 10.09 4.03 -9.57
N ALA A 176 10.11 5.15 -8.84
CA ALA A 176 11.01 5.33 -7.70
C ALA A 176 10.72 4.33 -6.55
N PRO A 177 9.47 4.20 -6.03
CA PRO A 177 9.14 3.17 -5.05
C PRO A 177 9.48 1.75 -5.53
N THR A 178 9.23 1.44 -6.81
CA THR A 178 9.55 0.10 -7.36
C THR A 178 11.04 -0.22 -7.31
N ILE A 179 11.90 0.75 -7.63
CA ILE A 179 13.36 0.59 -7.53
C ILE A 179 13.77 0.38 -6.07
N LEU A 180 13.21 1.17 -5.15
CA LEU A 180 13.54 1.07 -3.73
C LEU A 180 13.03 -0.23 -3.10
N ASP A 181 11.87 -0.73 -3.53
CA ASP A 181 11.35 -2.05 -3.16
C ASP A 181 12.29 -3.18 -3.59
N PHE A 182 12.82 -3.10 -4.81
CA PHE A 182 13.81 -4.04 -5.31
C PHE A 182 15.10 -3.99 -4.48
N VAL A 183 15.60 -2.79 -4.16
CA VAL A 183 16.78 -2.61 -3.32
C VAL A 183 16.54 -3.17 -1.91
N SER A 184 15.43 -2.83 -1.26
CA SER A 184 15.04 -3.36 0.04
C SER A 184 14.96 -4.88 0.05
N ARG A 185 14.33 -5.48 -0.97
CA ARG A 185 14.26 -6.94 -1.10
C ARG A 185 15.64 -7.56 -1.31
N ARG A 186 16.53 -6.90 -2.07
CA ARG A 186 17.91 -7.35 -2.23
C ARG A 186 18.68 -7.27 -0.92
N MET A 187 18.48 -6.22 -0.12
CA MET A 187 19.12 -6.02 1.18
C MET A 187 18.74 -7.12 2.19
N MET A 188 17.48 -7.59 2.20
CA MET A 188 17.05 -8.72 3.04
C MET A 188 17.87 -9.99 2.83
N THR A 189 18.25 -10.27 1.58
CA THR A 189 19.01 -11.46 1.20
C THR A 189 20.54 -11.27 1.27
N SER A 190 21.01 -10.11 1.73
CA SER A 190 22.43 -9.78 1.77
C SER A 190 23.20 -10.66 2.75
N ARG A 191 24.47 -10.95 2.46
CA ARG A 191 25.37 -11.67 3.38
C ARG A 191 25.74 -10.83 4.60
N HIS A 192 25.81 -9.52 4.45
CA HIS A 192 26.21 -8.60 5.49
C HIS A 192 25.07 -8.34 6.48
N ALA A 193 25.33 -8.57 7.77
CA ALA A 193 24.31 -8.41 8.81
C ALA A 193 23.76 -6.98 8.85
N TRP A 194 24.61 -5.96 8.81
CA TRP A 194 24.16 -4.55 8.87
C TRP A 194 23.18 -4.20 7.74
N VAL A 195 23.43 -4.66 6.51
CA VAL A 195 22.53 -4.46 5.36
C VAL A 195 21.16 -5.12 5.59
N ARG A 196 21.14 -6.29 6.23
CA ARG A 196 19.90 -6.96 6.62
C ARG A 196 19.20 -6.31 7.80
N HIS A 197 19.83 -5.43 8.57
CA HIS A 197 19.15 -4.68 9.64
C HIS A 197 18.61 -3.35 9.14
N THR A 198 19.08 -2.88 7.98
CA THR A 198 18.67 -1.60 7.36
C THR A 198 17.84 -1.79 6.09
N TRP A 199 17.36 -2.99 5.78
CA TRP A 199 16.59 -3.26 4.54
C TRP A 199 15.31 -2.42 4.44
N TRP A 200 14.71 -2.02 5.56
CA TRP A 200 13.47 -1.24 5.63
C TRP A 200 13.70 0.25 5.30
N LEU A 201 14.96 0.71 5.39
CA LEU A 201 15.32 2.11 5.33
C LEU A 201 14.96 2.77 3.98
N PRO A 202 15.25 2.18 2.80
CA PRO A 202 14.91 2.80 1.52
C PRO A 202 13.40 3.08 1.36
N GLN A 203 12.56 2.10 1.69
CA GLN A 203 11.09 2.23 1.61
C GLN A 203 10.55 3.26 2.60
N ALA A 204 11.03 3.24 3.85
CA ALA A 204 10.59 4.18 4.88
C ALA A 204 10.96 5.63 4.54
N VAL A 205 12.19 5.86 4.07
CA VAL A 205 12.63 7.20 3.63
C VAL A 205 11.81 7.66 2.42
N SER A 206 11.58 6.79 1.44
CA SER A 206 10.75 7.12 0.27
C SER A 206 9.33 7.53 0.66
N ALA A 207 8.72 6.76 1.56
CA ALA A 207 7.36 7.03 2.04
C ALA A 207 7.30 8.37 2.77
N ALA A 208 8.26 8.65 3.68
CA ALA A 208 8.30 9.89 4.44
C ALA A 208 8.49 11.12 3.54
N VAL A 209 9.39 11.05 2.56
CA VAL A 209 9.62 12.15 1.60
C VAL A 209 8.37 12.40 0.75
N SER A 210 7.74 11.33 0.24
CA SER A 210 6.53 11.45 -0.59
C SER A 210 5.34 12.01 0.22
N LEU A 211 5.16 11.54 1.46
CA LEU A 211 4.14 12.09 2.35
C LEU A 211 4.38 13.57 2.68
N GLY A 212 5.63 13.94 3.00
CA GLY A 212 5.99 15.32 3.29
C GLY A 212 5.74 16.24 2.10
N SER A 213 6.11 15.80 0.89
CA SER A 213 5.83 16.51 -0.36
C SER A 213 4.32 16.66 -0.59
N GLY A 214 3.55 15.57 -0.44
CA GLY A 214 2.10 15.63 -0.64
C GLY A 214 1.38 16.53 0.38
N VAL A 215 1.81 16.53 1.64
CA VAL A 215 1.29 17.43 2.68
C VAL A 215 1.65 18.89 2.35
N HIS A 216 2.87 19.15 1.88
CA HIS A 216 3.27 20.48 1.45
C HIS A 216 2.41 20.98 0.28
N ASN A 217 2.17 20.14 -0.73
CA ASN A 217 1.32 20.45 -1.87
C ASN A 217 -0.12 20.78 -1.46
N LEU A 218 -0.70 19.99 -0.53
CA LEU A 218 -2.01 20.31 0.04
C LEU A 218 -2.03 21.61 0.82
N GLY A 219 -0.95 21.92 1.55
CA GLY A 219 -0.81 23.20 2.25
C GLY A 219 -0.86 24.38 1.28
N VAL A 220 -0.11 24.29 0.18
CA VAL A 220 -0.09 25.31 -0.89
C VAL A 220 -1.44 25.40 -1.61
N TYR A 221 -2.15 24.27 -1.78
CA TYR A 221 -3.50 24.26 -2.34
C TYR A 221 -4.53 24.95 -1.42
N ASN A 222 -4.47 24.68 -0.11
CA ASN A 222 -5.43 25.21 0.87
C ASN A 222 -5.19 26.68 1.24
N SER A 223 -3.98 27.21 1.03
CA SER A 223 -3.67 28.63 1.30
C SER A 223 -4.23 29.59 0.24
N ARG A 224 -5.25 29.16 -0.50
CA ARG A 224 -5.91 29.90 -1.58
C ARG A 224 -7.38 30.09 -1.24
#